data_AF-A0A949Z8S5-F1
#
_entry.id   AF-A0A949Z8S5-F1
#
_cell.length_a   1.000
_cell.length_b   1.000
_cell.length_c   1.000
_cell.angle_alpha   90.00
_cell.angle_beta   90.00
_cell.angle_gamma   90.00
#
_symmetry.space_group_name_H-M   'P 1'
#
loop_
_entity.id
_entity.type
_entity.pdbx_description
1 polymer ?
#
loop_
_entity_poly.entity_id
_entity_poly.type
_entity_poly.pdbx_seq_one_letter_code
_entity_poly.pdbx_strand_id
1 'polypeptide(L)'
;MNTHRRAGILVGIFAACLAAVTLASHLLANAESQGNSSGAAIINATATIPPGPQGELIAYGRDIVSDTPKYASSFISARLSCAACHPGAGTQPHAGSFLGIYALFPQWNKRANRF
;
A
#
# COMPACT_ATOMS: atom_id res chain seq x y z
N MET A 1 44.30 30.16 -29.79
CA MET A 1 43.55 29.01 -30.37
C MET A 1 43.16 27.90 -29.38
N ASN A 2 43.22 28.09 -28.04
CA ASN A 2 43.03 26.99 -27.06
C ASN A 2 41.81 27.13 -26.12
N THR A 3 41.02 28.21 -26.23
CA THR A 3 39.86 28.48 -25.35
C THR A 3 38.60 27.72 -25.76
N HIS A 4 38.35 27.56 -27.07
CA HIS A 4 37.18 26.82 -27.59
C HIS A 4 37.26 25.30 -27.31
N ARG A 5 38.47 24.72 -27.32
CA ARG A 5 38.68 23.31 -26.96
C ARG A 5 38.40 23.03 -25.46
N ARG A 6 38.74 23.97 -24.59
CA ARG A 6 38.48 23.86 -23.13
C ARG A 6 37.00 24.01 -22.79
N ALA A 7 36.29 24.90 -23.49
CA ALA A 7 34.84 25.05 -23.35
C ALA A 7 34.08 23.81 -23.82
N GLY A 8 34.48 23.20 -24.94
CA GLY A 8 33.87 21.95 -25.44
C GLY A 8 34.05 20.75 -24.51
N ILE A 9 35.20 20.63 -23.84
CA ILE A 9 35.48 19.58 -22.87
C ILE A 9 34.61 19.74 -21.61
N LEU A 10 34.47 20.97 -21.10
CA LEU A 10 33.63 21.25 -19.92
C LEU A 10 32.14 21.01 -20.18
N VAL A 11 31.64 21.41 -21.36
CA VAL A 11 30.25 21.15 -21.77
C VAL A 11 29.99 19.65 -21.97
N GLY A 12 30.96 18.92 -22.54
CA GLY A 12 30.87 17.47 -22.71
C GLY A 12 30.82 16.71 -21.38
N ILE A 13 31.62 17.12 -20.39
CA ILE A 13 31.61 16.53 -19.04
C ILE A 13 30.26 16.79 -18.35
N PHE A 14 29.73 18.00 -18.45
CA PHE A 14 28.43 18.34 -17.84
C PHE A 14 27.27 17.55 -18.45
N ALA A 15 27.26 17.39 -19.78
CA ALA A 15 26.24 16.60 -20.48
C ALA A 15 26.32 15.10 -20.12
N ALA A 16 27.54 14.55 -19.99
CA ALA A 16 27.75 13.17 -19.56
C ALA A 16 27.29 12.93 -18.11
N CYS A 17 27.54 13.88 -17.20
CA CYS A 17 27.06 13.80 -15.82
C CYS A 17 25.54 13.85 -15.74
N LEU A 18 24.88 14.73 -16.51
CA LEU A 18 23.41 14.78 -16.54
C LEU A 18 22.80 13.45 -17.02
N ALA A 19 23.37 12.86 -18.08
CA ALA A 19 22.90 11.57 -18.61
C ALA A 19 23.12 10.41 -17.62
N ALA A 20 24.22 10.42 -16.86
CA ALA A 20 24.47 9.42 -15.84
C ALA A 20 23.48 9.53 -14.66
N VAL A 21 23.11 10.75 -14.26
CA VAL A 21 22.14 10.98 -13.17
C VAL A 21 20.73 10.54 -13.58
N THR A 22 20.30 10.84 -14.81
CA THR A 22 18.98 10.40 -15.30
C THR A 22 18.90 8.88 -15.46
N LEU A 23 19.97 8.24 -15.94
CA LEU A 23 20.04 6.78 -16.05
C LEU A 23 20.03 6.10 -14.67
N ALA A 24 20.78 6.64 -13.70
CA ALA A 24 20.78 6.14 -12.33
C ALA A 24 19.40 6.28 -11.66
N SER A 25 18.70 7.40 -11.91
CA SER A 25 17.35 7.65 -11.40
C SER A 25 16.33 6.64 -11.97
N HIS A 26 16.42 6.32 -13.26
CA HIS A 26 15.56 5.30 -13.87
C HIS A 26 15.88 3.86 -13.39
N LEU A 27 17.15 3.54 -13.14
CA LEU A 27 17.54 2.24 -12.60
C LEU A 27 17.04 2.06 -11.15
N LEU A 28 17.11 3.10 -10.33
CA LEU A 28 16.59 3.06 -8.95
C LEU A 28 15.06 2.93 -8.92
N ALA A 29 14.36 3.69 -9.78
CA ALA A 29 12.89 3.58 -9.91
C ALA A 29 12.44 2.18 -10.37
N ASN A 30 13.21 1.53 -11.27
CA ASN A 30 12.90 0.16 -11.70
C ASN A 30 13.21 -0.90 -10.63
N ALA A 31 14.13 -0.62 -9.70
CA ALA A 31 14.43 -1.54 -8.59
C ALA A 31 13.31 -1.59 -7.55
N GLU A 32 12.62 -0.47 -7.26
CA GLU A 32 11.44 -0.46 -6.39
C GLU A 32 10.23 -1.18 -7.03
N SER A 33 10.11 -1.13 -8.36
CA SER A 33 8.96 -1.74 -9.06
C SER A 33 8.99 -3.27 -9.15
N GLN A 34 10.14 -3.93 -8.89
CA GLN A 34 10.32 -5.38 -9.07
C GLN A 34 10.37 -6.18 -7.75
N GLY A 35 10.26 -5.50 -6.61
CA GLY A 35 10.18 -6.14 -5.30
C GLY A 35 8.72 -6.43 -4.90
N ASN A 36 8.29 -7.68 -5.06
CA ASN A 36 7.09 -8.30 -4.46
C ASN A 36 5.79 -8.35 -5.29
N SER A 37 5.84 -8.95 -6.49
CA SER A 37 4.64 -9.41 -7.19
C SER A 37 4.36 -10.91 -7.03
N SER A 38 5.19 -11.67 -6.29
CA SER A 38 5.06 -13.14 -6.22
C SER A 38 4.13 -13.65 -5.11
N GLY A 39 3.45 -12.75 -4.40
CA GLY A 39 2.24 -13.04 -3.62
C GLY A 39 1.01 -12.27 -4.12
N ALA A 40 1.16 -11.50 -5.20
CA ALA A 40 0.19 -10.52 -5.73
C ALA A 40 -0.97 -11.13 -6.53
N ALA A 41 -1.22 -12.44 -6.42
CA ALA A 41 -2.58 -12.96 -6.52
C ALA A 41 -3.38 -12.58 -5.25
N ILE A 42 -3.19 -11.33 -4.80
CA ILE A 42 -4.00 -10.67 -3.79
C ILE A 42 -5.33 -10.46 -4.48
N ILE A 43 -6.36 -11.10 -3.94
CA ILE A 43 -7.78 -10.85 -4.20
C ILE A 43 -7.95 -9.38 -4.63
N ASN A 44 -8.25 -9.14 -5.91
CA ASN A 44 -8.59 -7.80 -6.40
C ASN A 44 -9.97 -7.43 -5.81
N ALA A 45 -10.00 -7.14 -4.52
CA ALA A 45 -11.18 -7.18 -3.68
C ALA A 45 -12.25 -6.17 -4.10
N THR A 46 -11.89 -5.16 -4.88
CA THR A 46 -12.81 -4.16 -5.40
C THR A 46 -13.38 -4.52 -6.78
N ALA A 47 -12.66 -5.25 -7.63
CA ALA A 47 -13.15 -5.63 -8.95
C ALA A 47 -14.27 -6.69 -8.92
N THR A 48 -14.51 -7.31 -7.77
CA THR A 48 -15.44 -8.45 -7.61
C THR A 48 -16.55 -8.20 -6.59
N ILE A 49 -16.77 -6.96 -6.15
CA ILE A 49 -17.88 -6.65 -5.22
C ILE A 49 -19.20 -6.80 -5.99
N PRO A 50 -20.15 -7.67 -5.56
CA PRO A 50 -21.42 -7.84 -6.25
C PRO A 50 -22.22 -6.53 -6.20
N PRO A 51 -23.00 -6.19 -7.23
CA PRO A 51 -23.86 -5.01 -7.18
C PRO A 51 -25.00 -5.18 -6.16
N GLY A 52 -25.63 -4.06 -5.79
CA GLY A 52 -26.80 -4.03 -4.91
C GLY A 52 -26.47 -3.97 -3.42
N PRO A 53 -27.46 -4.17 -2.54
CA PRO A 53 -27.34 -3.88 -1.10
C PRO A 53 -26.19 -4.64 -0.41
N GLN A 54 -25.92 -5.87 -0.83
CA GLN A 54 -24.80 -6.64 -0.27
C GLN A 54 -23.45 -6.01 -0.62
N GLY A 55 -23.27 -5.57 -1.86
CA GLY A 55 -22.04 -4.90 -2.30
C GLY A 55 -21.81 -3.58 -1.60
N GLU A 56 -22.87 -2.81 -1.40
CA GLU A 56 -22.83 -1.56 -0.66
C GLU A 56 -22.37 -1.78 0.78
N LEU A 57 -22.85 -2.83 1.44
CA LEU A 57 -22.39 -3.20 2.79
C LEU A 57 -20.92 -3.66 2.81
N ILE A 58 -20.49 -4.43 1.81
CA ILE A 58 -19.07 -4.84 1.68
C ILE A 58 -18.18 -3.61 1.49
N ALA A 59 -18.56 -2.69 0.61
CA ALA A 59 -17.85 -1.45 0.36
C ALA A 59 -17.82 -0.56 1.62
N TYR A 60 -18.95 -0.44 2.31
CA TYR A 60 -19.03 0.32 3.56
C TYR A 60 -18.14 -0.27 4.67
N GLY A 61 -18.12 -1.59 4.84
CA GLY A 61 -17.22 -2.25 5.78
C GLY A 61 -15.74 -1.99 5.49
N ARG A 62 -15.34 -2.08 4.21
CA ARG A 62 -13.98 -1.72 3.75
C ARG A 62 -13.65 -0.26 4.08
N ASP A 63 -14.59 0.65 3.86
CA ASP A 63 -14.42 2.08 4.09
C ASP A 63 -14.26 2.40 5.59
N ILE A 64 -15.00 1.73 6.48
CA ILE A 64 -14.78 1.82 7.94
C ILE A 64 -13.37 1.40 8.33
N VAL A 65 -12.85 0.30 7.75
CA VAL A 65 -11.50 -0.18 8.08
C VAL A 65 -10.43 0.80 7.59
N SER A 66 -10.64 1.38 6.41
CA SER A 66 -9.69 2.28 5.76
C SER A 66 -9.67 3.68 6.39
N ASP A 67 -10.85 4.20 6.75
CA ASP A 67 -11.03 5.56 7.28
C ASP A 67 -12.05 5.57 8.45
N THR A 68 -11.68 4.88 9.53
CA THR A 68 -12.53 4.77 10.72
C THR A 68 -12.96 6.12 11.30
N PRO A 69 -12.09 7.16 11.36
CA PRO A 69 -12.50 8.48 11.82
C PRO A 69 -13.61 9.13 11.00
N LYS A 70 -13.71 8.85 9.70
CA LYS A 70 -14.79 9.38 8.86
C LYS A 70 -16.09 8.60 9.02
N TYR A 71 -16.03 7.27 9.00
CA TYR A 71 -17.22 6.42 8.91
C TYR A 71 -17.74 5.92 10.27
N ALA A 72 -16.92 5.98 11.33
CA ALA A 72 -17.25 5.43 12.65
C ALA A 72 -16.78 6.34 13.81
N SER A 73 -16.75 7.66 13.59
CA SER A 73 -16.29 8.66 14.57
C SER A 73 -16.94 8.53 15.94
N SER A 74 -18.24 8.21 15.99
CA SER A 74 -18.99 8.06 17.24
C SER A 74 -18.52 6.91 18.14
N PHE A 75 -17.72 5.97 17.60
CA PHE A 75 -17.28 4.76 18.31
C PHE A 75 -15.79 4.78 18.68
N ILE A 76 -15.07 5.84 18.34
CA ILE A 76 -13.62 5.95 18.59
C ILE A 76 -13.32 7.21 19.41
N SER A 77 -12.38 7.09 20.35
CA SER A 77 -11.84 8.22 21.10
C SER A 77 -10.50 8.71 20.54
N ALA A 78 -9.77 7.84 19.86
CA ALA A 78 -8.50 8.16 19.20
C ALA A 78 -8.72 8.33 17.69
N ARG A 79 -7.97 9.26 17.06
CA ARG A 79 -8.01 9.49 15.60
C ARG A 79 -7.15 8.47 14.86
N LEU A 80 -7.50 7.19 14.97
CA LEU A 80 -6.80 6.08 14.29
C LEU A 80 -7.79 5.28 13.44
N SER A 81 -7.33 4.84 12.27
CA SER A 81 -8.05 3.87 11.44
C SER A 81 -7.56 2.45 11.71
N CYS A 82 -8.43 1.46 11.56
CA CYS A 82 -8.05 0.05 11.64
C CYS A 82 -6.87 -0.28 10.70
N ALA A 83 -6.87 0.34 9.51
CA ALA A 83 -5.83 0.17 8.49
C ALA A 83 -4.42 0.59 8.94
N ALA A 84 -4.28 1.37 10.02
CA ALA A 84 -2.97 1.73 10.57
C ALA A 84 -2.18 0.50 11.05
N CYS A 85 -2.89 -0.54 11.53
CA CYS A 85 -2.29 -1.80 11.98
C CYS A 85 -2.73 -3.01 11.15
N HIS A 86 -3.79 -2.88 10.34
CA HIS A 86 -4.34 -3.90 9.45
C HIS A 86 -4.32 -3.42 8.00
N PRO A 87 -3.14 -3.34 7.35
CA PRO A 87 -2.97 -2.60 6.09
C PRO A 87 -3.74 -3.22 4.92
N GLY A 88 -4.00 -2.41 3.88
CA GLY A 88 -4.77 -2.84 2.71
C GLY A 88 -6.22 -3.22 3.06
N ALA A 89 -6.85 -2.47 3.97
CA ALA A 89 -8.16 -2.80 4.53
C ALA A 89 -8.23 -4.22 5.14
N GLY A 90 -7.13 -4.69 5.74
CA GLY A 90 -7.02 -6.03 6.34
C GLY A 90 -6.71 -7.16 5.35
N THR A 91 -6.31 -6.87 4.11
CA THR A 91 -6.00 -7.91 3.10
C THR A 91 -4.52 -8.30 3.05
N GLN A 92 -3.63 -7.55 3.71
CA GLN A 92 -2.19 -7.80 3.65
C GLN A 92 -1.77 -9.04 4.46
N PRO A 93 -1.13 -10.05 3.82
CA PRO A 93 -0.63 -11.24 4.52
C PRO A 93 0.39 -10.88 5.61
N HIS A 94 0.41 -11.66 6.70
CA HIS A 94 1.31 -11.48 7.84
C HIS A 94 1.23 -10.12 8.56
N ALA A 95 0.27 -9.25 8.21
CA ALA A 95 0.07 -7.93 8.82
C ALA A 95 -1.30 -7.81 9.50
N GLY A 96 -1.68 -8.85 10.27
CA GLY A 96 -2.98 -8.91 10.93
C GLY A 96 -4.15 -8.99 9.94
N SER A 97 -4.07 -9.85 8.93
CA SER A 97 -5.14 -9.95 7.92
C SER A 97 -6.49 -10.37 8.51
N PHE A 98 -7.57 -9.83 7.95
CA PHE A 98 -8.95 -10.25 8.21
C PHE A 98 -9.40 -11.42 7.34
N LEU A 99 -8.64 -11.78 6.30
CA LEU A 99 -9.00 -12.88 5.41
C LEU A 99 -9.03 -14.21 6.20
N GLY A 100 -10.15 -14.92 6.10
CA GLY A 100 -10.37 -16.19 6.79
C GLY A 100 -10.76 -16.08 8.27
N ILE A 101 -10.74 -14.89 8.88
CA ILE A 101 -11.09 -14.70 10.29
C ILE A 101 -12.52 -15.18 10.61
N TYR A 102 -13.47 -15.01 9.69
CA TYR A 102 -14.85 -15.44 9.91
C TYR A 102 -14.98 -16.94 10.22
N ALA A 103 -14.07 -17.78 9.71
CA ALA A 103 -14.08 -19.23 9.92
C ALA A 103 -13.43 -19.64 11.25
N LEU A 104 -12.74 -18.71 11.93
CA LEU A 104 -12.04 -18.97 13.19
C LEU A 104 -12.86 -18.59 14.43
N PHE A 105 -14.02 -17.95 14.26
CA PHE A 105 -14.89 -17.55 15.36
C PHE A 105 -16.22 -18.31 15.34
N PRO A 106 -16.84 -18.58 16.51
CA PRO A 106 -16.38 -18.21 17.86
C PRO A 106 -15.13 -18.98 18.33
N GLN A 107 -14.34 -18.40 19.23
CA GLN A 107 -13.18 -19.04 19.85
C GLN A 107 -13.08 -18.68 21.34
N TRP A 108 -12.52 -19.58 22.14
CA TRP A 108 -12.26 -19.31 23.56
C TRP A 108 -11.32 -18.11 23.72
N ASN A 109 -11.77 -17.10 24.45
CA ASN A 109 -11.01 -15.89 24.76
C ASN A 109 -10.50 -15.95 26.21
N LYS A 110 -9.20 -16.26 26.37
CA LYS A 110 -8.54 -16.31 27.69
C LYS A 110 -8.60 -14.98 28.44
N ARG A 111 -8.51 -13.84 27.76
CA ARG A 111 -8.57 -12.50 28.38
C ARG A 111 -9.94 -12.23 28.99
N ALA A 112 -11.00 -12.66 28.31
CA ALA A 112 -12.38 -12.48 28.76
C ALA A 112 -12.92 -13.67 29.57
N ASN A 113 -12.17 -14.77 29.66
CA ASN A 113 -12.53 -16.03 30.31
C ASN A 113 -13.89 -16.60 29.84
N ARG A 114 -14.11 -16.62 28.53
CA ARG A 114 -15.36 -17.11 27.91
C ARG A 114 -15.16 -17.50 26.45
N PHE A 115 -16.13 -18.24 25.91
CA PHE A 115 -16.34 -18.32 24.45
C PHE A 115 -16.96 -17.02 23.89
#